data_AF-A0A522XSK3-F1
#
_entry.id   AF-A0A522XSK3-F1
#
_cell.length_a   1.000
_cell.length_b   1.000
_cell.length_c   1.000
_cell.angle_alpha   90.00
_cell.angle_beta   90.00
_cell.angle_gamma   90.00
#
_symmetry.space_group_name_H-M   'P 1'
#
loop_
_entity.id
_entity.type
_entity.pdbx_description
1 polymer ?
#
loop_
_entity_poly.entity_id
_entity_poly.type
_entity_poly.pdbx_seq_one_letter_code
_entity_poly.pdbx_strand_id
1 'polypeptide(L)'
;MQGIVRVKLDLYRRTDGALVVVPSRFAHALPGPGAATLHYIRTVRMELALLGDALVLEIGLQGFAIARGADAALLRNGTRVPGGFARDSA
;
A
#
# COMPACT_ATOMS: atom_id res chain seq x y z
N MET A 1 14.91 -15.56 16.41
CA MET A 1 14.00 -14.46 16.76
C MET A 1 13.85 -13.56 15.55
N GLN A 2 12.86 -13.80 14.69
CA GLN A 2 12.61 -12.89 13.57
C GLN A 2 11.83 -11.69 14.09
N GLY A 3 12.42 -10.49 13.96
CA GLY A 3 11.74 -9.26 14.32
C GLY A 3 10.48 -9.10 13.46
N ILE A 4 9.39 -8.70 14.09
CA ILE A 4 8.14 -8.42 13.39
C ILE A 4 8.39 -7.29 12.37
N VAL A 5 8.35 -7.62 11.07
CA VAL A 5 8.58 -6.65 10.01
C VAL A 5 7.29 -5.84 9.78
N ARG A 6 7.23 -4.67 10.41
CA ARG A 6 6.15 -3.69 10.21
C ARG A 6 6.49 -2.73 9.08
N VAL A 7 5.58 -2.62 8.12
CA VAL A 7 5.70 -1.73 6.96
C VAL A 7 4.58 -0.69 6.94
N LYS A 8 4.88 0.48 6.37
CA LYS A 8 3.87 1.46 5.99
C LYS A 8 3.48 1.19 4.53
N LEU A 9 2.19 1.05 4.28
CA LEU A 9 1.62 0.77 2.97
C LEU A 9 0.62 1.88 2.63
N ASP A 10 0.84 2.54 1.51
CA ASP A 10 -0.09 3.48 0.93
C ASP A 10 -1.09 2.71 0.07
N LEU A 11 -2.37 2.98 0.32
CA LEU A 11 -3.47 2.33 -0.36
C LEU A 11 -4.05 3.31 -1.37
N TYR A 12 -4.14 2.84 -2.61
CA TYR A 12 -4.75 3.55 -3.71
C TYR A 12 -5.91 2.73 -4.25
N ARG A 13 -6.99 3.40 -4.63
CA ARG A 13 -8.10 2.81 -5.37
C ARG A 13 -7.91 3.12 -6.84
N ARG A 14 -7.91 2.09 -7.68
CA ARG A 14 -7.99 2.25 -9.11
C ARG A 14 -9.41 2.56 -9.57
N THR A 15 -9.58 3.15 -10.75
CA THR A 15 -10.90 3.50 -11.32
C THR A 15 -11.85 2.31 -11.45
N ASP A 16 -11.32 1.11 -11.73
CA ASP A 16 -12.06 -0.15 -11.76
C ASP A 16 -12.38 -0.73 -10.35
N GLY A 17 -12.02 -0.01 -9.29
CA GLY A 17 -12.24 -0.42 -7.90
C GLY A 17 -11.13 -1.30 -7.32
N ALA A 18 -10.09 -1.63 -8.09
CA ALA A 18 -8.97 -2.44 -7.58
C ALA A 18 -8.21 -1.69 -6.47
N LEU A 19 -7.81 -2.41 -5.42
CA LEU A 19 -7.01 -1.86 -4.32
C LEU A 19 -5.53 -2.07 -4.64
N VAL A 20 -4.83 -1.00 -4.95
CA VAL A 20 -3.38 -1.00 -5.19
C VAL A 20 -2.66 -0.65 -3.89
N VAL A 21 -1.63 -1.42 -3.59
CA VAL A 21 -0.85 -1.34 -2.36
C VAL A 21 0.58 -1.03 -2.72
N VAL A 22 1.14 0.02 -2.12
CA VAL A 22 2.50 0.47 -2.39
C VAL A 22 3.20 0.69 -1.05
N PRO A 23 4.36 0.09 -0.76
CA PRO A 23 5.15 0.48 0.40
C PRO A 23 5.45 1.98 0.33
N SER A 24 5.16 2.73 1.40
CA SER A 24 5.24 4.20 1.35
C SER A 24 6.65 4.71 0.96
N ARG A 25 7.69 3.92 1.24
CA ARG A 25 9.07 4.22 0.82
C ARG A 25 9.27 4.24 -0.70
N PHE A 26 8.36 3.66 -1.48
CA PHE A 26 8.40 3.61 -2.94
C PHE A 26 7.32 4.50 -3.58
N ALA A 27 6.45 5.14 -2.80
CA ALA A 27 5.35 5.94 -3.31
C ALA A 27 5.81 7.14 -4.17
N HIS A 28 7.00 7.68 -3.90
CA HIS A 28 7.60 8.77 -4.68
C HIS A 28 8.04 8.35 -6.09
N ALA A 29 8.26 7.05 -6.31
CA ALA A 29 8.68 6.48 -7.59
C ALA A 29 7.50 6.01 -8.45
N LEU A 30 6.27 6.11 -7.93
CA LEU A 30 5.09 5.94 -8.77
C LEU A 30 5.12 7.03 -9.84
N PRO A 31 5.00 6.70 -11.14
CA PRO A 31 4.90 7.72 -12.17
C PRO A 31 3.82 8.72 -11.74
N GLY A 32 4.20 10.00 -11.68
CA GLY A 32 3.30 11.08 -11.32
C GLY A 32 2.02 10.96 -12.16
N PRO A 33 0.85 11.30 -11.60
CA PRO A 33 -0.47 10.92 -12.11
C PRO A 33 -0.79 11.56 -13.47
N GLY A 34 -0.11 11.12 -14.52
CA GLY A 34 -0.51 11.28 -15.90
C GLY A 34 -1.64 10.29 -16.15
N ALA A 35 -2.86 10.82 -16.20
CA ALA A 35 -4.13 10.14 -16.45
C ALA A 35 -4.70 9.28 -15.30
N ALA A 36 -5.12 9.94 -14.21
CA ALA A 36 -6.39 9.71 -13.50
C ALA A 36 -6.81 8.29 -13.06
N THR A 37 -5.92 7.29 -12.99
CA THR A 37 -6.33 5.92 -12.66
C THR A 37 -6.23 5.54 -11.20
N LEU A 38 -5.47 6.24 -10.35
CA LEU A 38 -5.24 5.88 -8.94
C LEU A 38 -5.61 7.02 -7.98
N HIS A 39 -6.54 6.74 -7.07
CA HIS A 39 -6.99 7.64 -6.01
C HIS A 39 -6.42 7.18 -4.67
N TYR A 40 -5.62 8.02 -4.02
CA TYR A 40 -5.16 7.72 -2.67
C TYR A 40 -6.35 7.57 -1.70
N ILE A 41 -6.28 6.55 -0.83
CA ILE A 41 -7.28 6.28 0.19
C ILE A 41 -6.72 6.63 1.57
N ARG A 42 -5.62 5.97 1.96
CA ARG A 42 -5.01 6.06 3.29
C ARG A 42 -3.68 5.32 3.33
N THR A 43 -2.88 5.65 4.33
CA THR A 43 -1.70 4.87 4.72
C THR A 43 -2.06 3.99 5.91
N VAL A 44 -1.63 2.73 5.86
CA VAL A 44 -1.77 1.77 6.94
C VAL A 44 -0.41 1.27 7.40
N ARG A 45 -0.30 0.90 8.68
CA ARG A 45 0.86 0.18 9.20
C ARG A 45 0.46 -1.26 9.45
N MET A 46 1.20 -2.19 8.87
CA MET A 46 0.87 -3.60 8.95
C MET A 46 2.11 -4.49 9.04
N GLU A 47 1.93 -5.65 9.62
CA GLU A 47 2.94 -6.71 9.70
C GLU A 47 2.86 -7.54 8.41
N LEU A 48 3.99 -7.72 7.72
CA LEU A 48 4.00 -8.47 6.45
C LEU A 48 3.51 -9.91 6.61
N ALA A 49 3.76 -10.53 7.77
CA ALA A 49 3.33 -11.89 8.08
C ALA A 49 1.79 -12.06 8.19
N LEU A 50 1.02 -10.96 8.22
CA LEU A 50 -0.45 -11.00 8.20
C LEU A 50 -1.02 -10.98 6.78
N LEU A 51 -0.18 -10.71 5.77
CA LEU A 51 -0.57 -10.70 4.36
C LEU A 51 -0.30 -12.06 3.74
N GLY A 52 -1.04 -12.40 2.70
CA GLY A 52 -0.76 -13.56 1.88
C GLY A 52 0.61 -13.47 1.20
N ASP A 53 1.33 -14.59 1.14
CA ASP A 53 2.69 -14.68 0.58
C ASP A 53 2.77 -14.16 -0.85
N ALA A 54 1.74 -14.41 -1.67
CA ALA A 54 1.67 -13.93 -3.05
C ALA A 54 1.70 -12.40 -3.13
N LEU A 55 0.94 -11.71 -2.27
CA LEU A 55 0.93 -10.25 -2.23
C LEU A 55 2.27 -9.70 -1.76
N VAL A 56 2.86 -10.32 -0.73
CA VAL A 56 4.17 -9.92 -0.20
C VAL A 56 5.25 -10.09 -1.26
N LEU A 57 5.23 -11.19 -2.02
CA LEU A 57 6.16 -11.45 -3.11
C LEU A 57 6.01 -10.42 -4.24
N GLU A 58 4.79 -10.14 -4.69
CA GLU A 58 4.53 -9.11 -5.71
C GLU A 58 5.07 -7.74 -5.28
N ILE A 59 4.81 -7.33 -4.03
CA ILE A 59 5.36 -6.10 -3.45
C ILE A 59 6.90 -6.12 -3.46
N GLY A 60 7.51 -7.25 -3.11
CA GLY A 60 8.96 -7.41 -3.08
C GLY A 60 9.62 -7.30 -4.46
N LEU A 61 8.95 -7.82 -5.50
CA LEU A 61 9.47 -7.82 -6.87
C LEU A 61 9.19 -6.53 -7.62
N GLN A 62 7.99 -5.96 -7.46
CA GLN A 62 7.50 -4.85 -8.28
C GLN A 62 7.47 -3.52 -7.52
N GLY A 63 7.63 -3.53 -6.20
CA GLY A 63 7.44 -2.35 -5.37
C GLY A 63 5.97 -1.94 -5.17
N PHE A 64 5.02 -2.70 -5.73
CA PHE A 64 3.57 -2.55 -5.52
C PHE A 64 2.85 -3.89 -5.75
N ALA A 65 1.60 -3.99 -5.34
CA ALA A 65 0.73 -5.12 -5.69
C ALA A 65 -0.74 -4.72 -5.74
N ILE A 66 -1.59 -5.58 -6.32
CA ILE A 66 -3.05 -5.42 -6.31
C ILE A 66 -3.64 -6.37 -5.28
N ALA A 67 -4.12 -5.83 -4.17
CA ALA A 67 -4.75 -6.61 -3.13
C ALA A 67 -6.16 -7.07 -3.53
N ARG A 68 -6.47 -8.33 -3.21
CA ARG A 68 -7.77 -8.97 -3.47
C ARG A 68 -8.21 -9.78 -2.24
N GLY A 69 -9.49 -10.15 -2.18
CA GLY A 69 -10.01 -11.06 -1.16
C GLY A 69 -9.67 -10.69 0.28
N ALA A 70 -9.13 -11.65 1.04
CA ALA A 70 -8.80 -11.50 2.45
C ALA A 70 -7.74 -10.39 2.69
N ASP A 71 -6.71 -10.30 1.85
CA ASP A 71 -5.69 -9.26 1.97
C ASP A 71 -6.31 -7.87 1.82
N ALA A 72 -7.19 -7.67 0.85
CA ALA A 72 -7.88 -6.41 0.66
C ALA A 72 -8.75 -6.03 1.87
N ALA A 73 -9.41 -7.00 2.50
CA ALA A 73 -10.18 -6.78 3.72
C ALA A 73 -9.29 -6.39 4.91
N LEU A 74 -8.17 -7.09 5.10
CA LEU A 74 -7.19 -6.78 6.15
C LEU A 74 -6.60 -5.38 5.97
N LEU A 75 -6.18 -5.02 4.75
CA LEU A 75 -5.63 -3.69 4.44
C LEU A 75 -6.64 -2.57 4.70
N ARG A 76 -7.91 -2.77 4.34
CA ARG A 76 -8.97 -1.79 4.59
C ARG A 76 -9.23 -1.56 6.08
N ASN A 77 -9.07 -2.60 6.90
CA ASN A 77 -9.29 -2.57 8.34
C ASN A 77 -8.01 -2.34 9.16
N GLY A 78 -6.85 -2.30 8.51
CA GLY A 78 -5.55 -2.18 9.17
C GLY A 78 -5.40 -0.86 9.95
N THR A 79 -4.40 -0.80 10.83
CA THR A 79 -4.18 0.39 11.67
C THR A 79 -3.78 1.60 10.82
N ARG A 80 -4.57 2.68 10.88
CA ARG A 80 -4.28 3.93 10.16
C ARG A 80 -3.04 4.59 10.76
N VAL A 81 -2.17 5.11 9.89
CA VAL A 81 -1.10 6.01 10.32
C VAL A 81 -1.66 7.44 10.33
N PRO A 82 -1.67 8.15 11.48
CA PRO A 82 -2.02 9.56 11.52
C PRO A 82 -0.99 10.38 10.73
N GLY A 83 -1.44 11.35 9.91
CA GLY A 83 -0.54 12.27 9.21
C GLY A 83 -0.01 11.81 7.84
N GLY A 84 -0.63 10.83 7.19
CA GLY A 84 -0.31 10.44 5.80
C GLY A 84 -0.74 11.47 4.76
N PHE A 85 -0.29 12.73 4.89
CA PHE A 85 -0.28 13.82 3.90
C PHE A 85 0.37 15.07 4.53
N ALA A 86 1.61 14.97 5.00
CA ALA A 86 2.47 16.15 5.13
C ALA A 86 3.40 16.12 3.90
N ARG A 87 2.95 16.72 2.78
CA ARG A 87 3.41 18.04 2.33
C ARG A 87 4.94 18.14 2.35
N ASP A 88 5.55 17.77 1.23
CA ASP A 88 6.69 18.48 0.66
C ASP A 88 6.42 18.55 -0.85
N SER A 89 5.58 19.52 -1.22
CA SER A 89 5.69 20.17 -2.52
C SER A 89 6.66 21.33 -2.30
N ALA A 90 7.92 21.11 -2.64
CA ALA A 90 8.94 22.13 -2.84
C ALA A 90 9.59 21.86 -4.20
#